data_AF-A0A2B8SN52-F1
#
_entry.id   AF-A0A2B8SN52-F1
#
_cell.length_a   1.000
_cell.length_b   1.000
_cell.length_c   1.000
_cell.angle_alpha   90.00
_cell.angle_beta   90.00
_cell.angle_gamma   90.00
#
_symmetry.space_group_name_H-M   'P 1'
#
loop_
_entity.id
_entity.type
_entity.pdbx_description
1 polymer ?
#
loop_
_entity_poly.entity_id
_entity_poly.type
_entity_poly.pdbx_seq_one_letter_code
_entity_poly.pdbx_strand_id
1 'polypeptide(L)' 'MNLTKLNNRIEVKKRELIHLVEKYGFTHDKVISLSQDLDRLLNLLTKLNTSVSKCSNPANKEKRDSL' A
#
# COMPACT_ATOMS: atom_id res chain seq x y z
N MET A 1 17.02 -2.58 9.60
CA MET A 1 16.33 -1.63 8.69
C MET A 1 15.64 -0.59 9.54
N ASN A 2 16.02 0.70 9.44
CA ASN A 2 15.48 1.74 10.32
C ASN A 2 14.03 2.06 9.98
N LEU A 3 13.11 1.86 10.92
CA LEU A 3 11.67 2.12 10.77
C LEU A 3 11.41 3.57 10.32
N THR A 4 12.19 4.52 10.85
CA THR A 4 12.17 5.93 10.48
C THR A 4 12.44 6.17 9.00
N LYS A 5 13.40 5.42 8.42
CA LYS A 5 13.73 5.53 6.98
C LYS A 5 12.61 4.96 6.11
N LEU A 6 11.90 3.94 6.59
CA LEU A 6 10.73 3.38 5.91
C LEU A 6 9.54 4.35 5.97
N ASN A 7 9.27 4.94 7.13
CA ASN A 7 8.22 5.94 7.29
C ASN A 7 8.44 7.17 6.41
N ASN A 8 9.67 7.70 6.34
CA ASN A 8 9.99 8.82 5.46
C ASN A 8 9.72 8.48 3.98
N ARG A 9 10.03 7.26 3.54
CA ARG A 9 9.76 6.82 2.16
C ARG A 9 8.26 6.71 1.87
N ILE A 10 7.47 6.28 2.84
CA ILE A 10 6.00 6.23 2.72
C ILE A 10 5.44 7.63 2.62
N GLU A 11 5.93 8.58 3.42
CA GLU A 11 5.46 9.97 3.40
C GLU A 11 5.77 10.67 2.07
N VAL A 12 6.97 10.47 1.52
CA VAL A 12 7.33 11.00 0.20
C VAL A 12 6.42 10.43 -0.89
N LYS A 13 6.24 9.10 -0.93
CA LYS A 13 5.36 8.47 -1.93
C LYS A 13 3.89 8.88 -1.77
N LYS A 14 3.41 9.16 -0.55
CA LYS A 14 2.06 9.72 -0.33
C LYS A 14 1.92 11.09 -0.98
N ARG A 15 2.90 11.98 -0.79
CA ARG A 15 2.87 13.32 -1.40
C ARG A 15 2.95 13.26 -2.92
N GLU A 16 3.79 12.39 -3.47
CA GLU A 16 3.85 12.14 -4.91
C GLU A 16 2.53 11.62 -5.48
N LEU A 17 1.86 10.70 -4.76
CA LEU A 17 0.57 10.17 -5.17
C LEU A 17 -0.51 11.26 -5.19
N ILE A 18 -0.59 12.08 -4.14
CA ILE A 18 -1.53 13.22 -4.10
C ILE A 18 -1.28 14.16 -5.27
N HIS A 19 -0.01 14.53 -5.53
CA HIS A 19 0.33 15.41 -6.64
C HIS A 19 -0.03 14.81 -8.02
N LEU A 20 0.20 13.51 -8.20
CA LEU A 20 -0.14 12.80 -9.44
C LEU A 20 -1.65 12.64 -9.63
N VAL A 21 -2.39 12.40 -8.55
CA VAL A 21 -3.85 12.36 -8.54
C VAL A 21 -4.43 13.72 -8.90
N GLU A 22 -3.90 14.80 -8.32
CA GLU A 22 -4.34 16.16 -8.65
C GLU A 22 -4.05 16.52 -10.11
N LYS A 23 -2.91 16.06 -10.65
CA LYS A 23 -2.48 16.39 -12.01
C LYS A 23 -3.15 15.54 -13.10
N TYR A 24 -3.34 14.25 -12.86
CA TYR A 24 -3.78 13.28 -13.88
C TYR A 24 -5.08 12.56 -13.55
N GLY A 25 -5.55 12.64 -12.30
CA GLY A 25 -6.72 11.91 -11.81
C GLY A 25 -6.40 10.48 -11.36
N PHE A 26 -7.35 9.87 -10.64
CA PHE A 26 -7.23 8.51 -10.10
C PHE A 26 -7.20 7.41 -11.18
N THR A 27 -7.66 7.70 -12.40
CA THR A 27 -7.74 6.74 -13.50
C THR A 27 -6.44 6.61 -14.28
N HIS A 28 -5.42 7.43 -13.99
CA HIS A 28 -4.15 7.35 -14.69
C HIS A 28 -3.34 6.14 -14.23
N ASP A 29 -2.86 5.33 -15.16
CA ASP A 29 -2.13 4.08 -14.88
C ASP A 29 -0.94 4.26 -13.91
N LYS A 30 -0.21 5.37 -14.03
CA LYS A 30 0.86 5.76 -13.08
C LYS A 30 0.37 5.99 -11.66
N VAL A 31 -0.81 6.59 -11.48
CA VAL A 31 -1.41 6.82 -10.16
C VAL A 31 -1.84 5.50 -9.54
N ILE A 32 -2.43 4.61 -10.33
CA ILE A 32 -2.83 3.26 -9.92
C ILE A 32 -1.59 2.45 -9.49
N SER A 33 -0.57 2.43 -10.32
CA SER A 33 0.69 1.75 -10.04
C SER A 33 1.37 2.29 -8.77
N LEU A 34 1.38 3.63 -8.60
CA LEU A 34 1.97 4.26 -7.42
C LEU A 34 1.16 3.98 -6.15
N SER A 35 -0.18 3.92 -6.24
CA SER A 35 -1.05 3.52 -5.13
C SER A 35 -0.77 2.09 -4.69
N GLN A 36 -0.69 1.15 -5.63
CA GLN A 36 -0.37 -0.25 -5.33
C GLN A 36 1.01 -0.41 -4.68
N ASP A 37 1.98 0.36 -5.14
CA ASP A 37 3.32 0.42 -4.55
C ASP A 37 3.28 0.92 -3.10
N LEU A 38 2.48 1.96 -2.84
CA LEU A 38 2.29 2.51 -1.50
C LEU A 38 1.61 1.48 -0.57
N ASP A 39 0.55 0.84 -1.04
CA ASP A 39 -0.16 -0.23 -0.32
C ASP A 39 0.77 -1.40 0.02
N ARG A 40 1.65 -1.80 -0.91
CA ARG A 40 2.63 -2.87 -0.67
C ARG A 40 3.65 -2.48 0.40
N LEU A 41 4.09 -1.22 0.42
CA LEU A 41 4.98 -0.71 1.46
C LEU A 41 4.31 -0.64 2.83
N LEU A 42 3.03 -0.22 2.88
CA LEU A 42 2.24 -0.23 4.10
C LEU A 42 2.01 -1.65 4.61
N ASN A 43 1.66 -2.60 3.73
CA ASN A 43 1.48 -3.99 4.09
C ASN A 43 2.79 -4.61 4.62
N LEU A 44 3.94 -4.27 4.03
CA LEU A 44 5.24 -4.70 4.54
C LEU A 44 5.52 -4.14 5.93
N LEU A 45 5.24 -2.85 6.16
CA LEU A 45 5.37 -2.22 7.47
C LEU A 45 4.46 -2.90 8.51
N THR A 46 3.20 -3.13 8.17
CA THR A 46 2.24 -3.85 9.02
C THR A 46 2.76 -5.24 9.35
N LYS A 47 3.21 -6.02 8.34
CA LYS A 47 3.78 -7.36 8.56
C LYS A 47 4.97 -7.36 9.53
N LEU A 48 5.88 -6.41 9.38
CA LEU A 48 7.04 -6.25 10.25
C LEU A 48 6.66 -5.87 11.69
N ASN A 49 5.60 -5.06 11.87
CA ASN A 49 5.08 -4.73 13.19
C ASN A 49 4.27 -5.88 13.81
N THR A 50 3.55 -6.65 12.99
CA THR A 50 2.72 -7.79 13.45
C THR A 50 3.53 -9.06 13.75
N SER A 51 4.78 -9.18 13.30
CA SER A 51 5.62 -10.32 13.72
C SER A 51 5.98 -10.33 15.22
N VAL A 52 5.69 -9.24 15.95
CA VAL A 52 5.77 -9.21 17.43
C VAL A 52 4.44 -9.67 18.07
N SER A 53 3.36 -9.82 17.30
CA SER A 53 2.05 -10.27 17.78
C SER A 53 1.33 -11.13 16.75
N LYS A 54 1.71 -12.42 16.71
CA LYS A 54 0.95 -13.62 16.30
C LYS A 54 0.12 -13.60 14.99
N CYS A 55 0.34 -14.67 14.21
CA CYS A 55 -0.50 -15.22 13.15
C CYS A 55 -1.96 -14.74 13.11
N SER A 56 -2.41 -14.21 11.97
CA SER A 56 -3.81 -14.25 11.53
C SER A 56 -3.86 -14.09 10.01
N ASN A 57 -4.22 -15.17 9.32
CA ASN A 57 -4.71 -15.11 7.93
C ASN A 57 -5.94 -14.18 7.87
N PRO A 58 -6.17 -13.53 6.72
CA PRO A 58 -7.30 -14.00 5.92
C PRO A 58 -6.97 -14.00 4.43
N ALA A 59 -6.83 -15.21 3.89
CA ALA A 59 -7.11 -15.46 2.49
C ALA A 59 -8.63 -15.38 2.31
N ASN A 60 -9.17 -14.17 2.13
CA ASN A 60 -10.52 -14.02 1.60
C ASN A 60 -10.41 -13.90 0.08
N LYS A 61 -10.30 -15.05 -0.60
CA LYS A 61 -10.60 -15.12 -2.04
C LYS A 61 -12.11 -15.00 -2.14
N GLU A 62 -12.54 -13.79 -2.45
CA GLU A 62 -13.88 -13.45 -2.92
C GLU A 62 -14.31 -14.47 -3.98
N LYS A 63 -15.08 -15.48 -3.58
CA LYS A 63 -15.89 -16.29 -4.49
C LYS A 63 -16.87 -15.32 -5.11
N ARG A 64 -16.59 -14.88 -6.33
CA ARG A 64 -17.64 -14.37 -7.20
C ARG A 64 -18.36 -15.59 -7.76
N ASP A 65 -19.38 -16.00 -7.03
CA ASP A 65 -20.51 -16.67 -7.66
C ASP A 65 -21.03 -15.74 -8.77
N SER A 66 -20.99 -16.22 -10.01
CA SER A 66 -21.71 -15.62 -11.13
C SER A 66 -22.02 -16.73 -12.14
N LEU A 67 -23.23 -17.27 -11.94
CA LEU A 67 -24.14 -18.02 -12.82
C LEU A 67 -23.61 -19.23 -13.59
#